data_AF-A0A1H9T6S7-F1
#
_entry.id   AF-A0A1H9T6S7-F1
#
_cell.length_a   1.000
_cell.length_b   1.000
_cell.length_c   1.000
_cell.angle_alpha   90.00
_cell.angle_beta   90.00
_cell.angle_gamma   90.00
#
_symmetry.space_group_name_H-M   'P 1'
#
loop_
_entity.id
_entity.type
_entity.pdbx_description
1 polymer ?
#
loop_
_entity_poly.entity_id
_entity_poly.type
_entity_poly.pdbx_seq_one_letter_code
_entity_poly.pdbx_strand_id
1 'polypeptide(L)'
;MGFFDSLMGNASNADPQQVVESLRQDRILLPQEEVLNAFKLFRDLVVFTDWRIIAIDVQGLSGKKRSYQTIPYSSISRFEVETAGTMDRDSEIDIYVSSSTTPTLALEIRDERALIDVQTLLARALRGH
;
A
#
# COMPACT_ATOMS: atom_id res chain seq x y z
N MET A 1 12.57 -0.29 19.30
CA MET A 1 11.50 0.50 19.95
C MET A 1 11.17 1.64 19.02
N GLY A 2 10.09 1.70 18.25
CA GLY A 2 8.89 0.89 18.14
C GLY A 2 7.95 1.74 17.28
N PHE A 3 7.99 1.55 15.96
CA PHE A 3 7.07 2.18 14.99
C PHE A 3 6.05 1.16 14.44
N PHE A 4 6.18 -0.10 14.86
CA PHE A 4 5.36 -1.23 14.41
C PHE A 4 4.03 -1.40 15.18
N ASP A 5 3.91 -0.87 16.41
CA ASP A 5 2.79 -1.20 17.30
C ASP A 5 1.47 -0.44 17.00
N SER A 6 1.52 0.66 16.25
CA SER A 6 0.35 1.53 16.05
C SER A 6 -0.31 1.42 14.68
N LEU A 7 0.29 0.67 13.74
CA LEU A 7 -0.13 0.62 12.33
C LEU A 7 -0.84 -0.67 11.91
N MET A 8 -0.96 -1.66 12.81
CA MET A 8 -1.73 -2.89 12.57
C MET A 8 -3.24 -2.71 12.78
N GLY A 9 -3.75 -1.51 12.49
CA GLY A 9 -5.15 -1.11 12.63
C GLY A 9 -6.03 -1.63 11.49
N ASN A 10 -6.31 -2.93 11.51
CA ASN A 10 -7.54 -3.57 11.03
C ASN A 10 -8.06 -3.24 9.61
N ALA A 11 -7.57 -3.97 8.61
CA ALA A 11 -8.27 -4.22 7.33
C ALA A 11 -8.19 -5.72 6.93
N SER A 12 -9.01 -6.55 7.58
CA SER A 12 -9.48 -7.89 7.18
C SER A 12 -8.46 -9.00 6.78
N ASN A 13 -8.31 -9.99 7.68
CA ASN A 13 -7.90 -11.40 7.45
C ASN A 13 -6.47 -11.72 6.99
N ALA A 14 -5.50 -10.81 7.04
CA ALA A 14 -4.09 -11.21 6.94
C ALA A 14 -3.27 -10.46 8.00
N ASP A 15 -2.54 -11.21 8.81
CA ASP A 15 -1.55 -10.65 9.72
C ASP A 15 -0.45 -9.99 8.87
N PRO A 16 -0.17 -8.68 9.04
CA PRO A 16 0.86 -7.99 8.28
C PRO A 16 2.22 -8.69 8.37
N GLN A 17 2.53 -9.35 9.49
CA GLN A 17 3.77 -10.14 9.60
C GLN A 17 3.79 -11.35 8.67
N GLN A 18 2.66 -12.05 8.53
CA GLN A 18 2.55 -13.20 7.61
C GLN A 18 2.68 -12.77 6.15
N VAL A 19 2.17 -11.59 5.80
CA VAL A 19 2.34 -11.01 4.47
C VAL A 19 3.82 -10.74 4.19
N VAL A 20 4.50 -10.06 5.12
CA VAL A 20 5.93 -9.74 4.97
C VAL A 20 6.75 -11.03 4.83
N GLU A 21 6.48 -12.02 5.69
CA GLU A 21 7.17 -13.31 5.66
C GLU A 21 6.94 -14.04 4.34
N SER A 22 5.70 -14.09 3.84
CA SER A 22 5.38 -14.65 2.52
C SER A 22 6.18 -13.95 1.41
N LEU A 23 6.28 -12.63 1.42
CA LEU A 23 7.03 -11.89 0.41
C LEU A 23 8.55 -12.11 0.47
N ARG A 24 9.09 -12.34 1.67
CA ARG A 24 10.49 -12.75 1.85
C ARG A 24 10.73 -14.17 1.33
N GLN A 25 9.83 -15.10 1.63
CA GLN A 25 9.91 -16.49 1.16
C GLN A 25 9.82 -16.59 -0.37
N ASP A 26 8.92 -15.80 -0.97
CA ASP A 26 8.74 -15.69 -2.43
C ASP A 26 9.90 -14.93 -3.12
N ARG A 27 10.89 -14.43 -2.35
CA ARG A 27 12.03 -13.64 -2.82
C ARG A 27 11.63 -12.38 -3.60
N ILE A 28 10.50 -11.78 -3.24
CA ILE A 28 10.00 -10.53 -3.84
C ILE A 28 10.69 -9.32 -3.21
N LEU A 29 10.93 -9.37 -1.89
CA LEU A 29 11.67 -8.36 -1.15
C LEU A 29 13.18 -8.61 -1.25
N LEU A 30 13.93 -7.53 -1.42
CA LEU A 30 15.39 -7.58 -1.36
C LEU A 30 15.88 -7.71 0.10
N PRO A 31 17.10 -8.21 0.35
CA PRO A 31 17.58 -8.46 1.72
C PRO A 31 17.59 -7.22 2.63
N GLN A 32 17.84 -6.03 2.06
CA GLN A 32 17.85 -4.75 2.79
C GLN A 32 16.57 -3.93 2.61
N GLU A 33 15.59 -4.45 1.87
CA GLU A 33 14.30 -3.78 1.68
C GLU A 33 13.41 -4.05 2.90
N GLU A 34 12.96 -2.97 3.53
CA GLU A 34 12.12 -2.98 4.74
C GLU A 34 10.68 -2.63 4.39
N VAL A 35 9.74 -3.42 4.91
CA VAL A 35 8.32 -3.10 4.77
C VAL A 35 7.94 -2.07 5.83
N LEU A 36 7.50 -0.90 5.38
CA LEU A 36 7.03 0.19 6.22
C LEU A 36 5.56 0.02 6.59
N ASN A 37 4.74 -0.41 5.64
CA ASN A 37 3.31 -0.63 5.85
C ASN A 37 2.71 -1.62 4.84
N ALA A 38 1.58 -2.23 5.17
CA ALA A 38 0.86 -3.13 4.26
C ALA A 38 -0.66 -3.03 4.48
N PHE A 39 -1.39 -2.87 3.38
CA PHE A 39 -2.84 -2.71 3.36
C PHE A 39 -3.46 -3.82 2.53
N LYS A 40 -4.47 -4.47 3.09
CA LYS A 40 -5.22 -5.49 2.38
C LYS A 40 -6.57 -4.93 1.94
N LEU A 41 -6.78 -4.92 0.63
CA LEU A 41 -8.00 -4.47 -0.03
C LEU A 41 -8.76 -5.71 -0.50
N PHE A 42 -9.66 -6.24 0.33
CA PHE A 42 -10.38 -7.49 0.07
C PHE A 42 -9.45 -8.69 -0.25
N ARG A 43 -9.15 -8.90 -1.53
CA ARG A 43 -8.25 -9.95 -2.05
C ARG A 43 -6.85 -9.44 -2.38
N ASP A 44 -6.75 -8.15 -2.65
CA ASP A 44 -5.52 -7.52 -3.11
C ASP A 44 -4.75 -6.96 -1.92
N LEU A 45 -3.47 -6.77 -2.13
CA LEU A 45 -2.55 -6.38 -1.08
C LEU A 45 -1.60 -5.32 -1.63
N VAL A 46 -1.49 -4.21 -0.91
CA VAL A 46 -0.60 -3.10 -1.25
C VAL A 46 0.42 -2.96 -0.15
N VAL A 47 1.69 -3.13 -0.50
CA VAL A 47 2.81 -3.10 0.43
C VAL A 47 3.68 -1.90 0.14
N PHE A 48 3.90 -1.07 1.15
CA PHE A 48 4.79 0.06 1.11
C PHE A 48 6.12 -0.34 1.74
N THR A 49 7.20 -0.34 0.95
CA THR A 49 8.56 -0.55 1.43
C THR A 49 9.29 0.77 1.57
N ASP A 50 10.51 0.76 2.07
CA ASP A 50 11.39 1.92 2.04
C ASP A 50 11.85 2.29 0.62
N TRP A 51 11.67 1.40 -0.38
CA TRP A 51 12.16 1.60 -1.75
C TRP A 51 11.04 1.80 -2.79
N ARG A 52 9.88 1.17 -2.60
CA ARG A 52 8.81 1.12 -3.60
C ARG A 52 7.46 0.72 -2.99
N ILE A 53 6.41 0.90 -3.78
CA ILE A 53 5.09 0.28 -3.53
C ILE A 53 5.02 -1.03 -4.32
N ILE A 54 4.48 -2.07 -3.72
CA ILE A 54 4.21 -3.36 -4.34
C ILE A 54 2.71 -3.63 -4.23
N ALA A 55 1.99 -3.53 -5.35
CA ALA A 55 0.59 -3.92 -5.45
C ALA A 55 0.49 -5.37 -5.92
N ILE A 56 -0.28 -6.17 -5.20
CA ILE A 56 -0.41 -7.61 -5.39
C ILE A 56 -1.89 -7.91 -5.62
N ASP A 57 -2.20 -8.30 -6.85
CA ASP A 57 -3.54 -8.69 -7.27
C ASP A 57 -3.64 -10.22 -7.27
N VAL A 58 -4.62 -10.74 -6.53
CA VAL A 58 -4.88 -12.18 -6.44
C VAL A 58 -5.92 -12.59 -7.47
N GLN A 59 -5.45 -13.21 -8.54
CA GLN A 59 -6.25 -13.55 -9.71
C GLN A 59 -6.78 -15.00 -9.69
N GLY A 60 -7.93 -15.18 -10.34
CA GLY A 60 -8.54 -16.48 -10.60
C GLY A 60 -9.26 -17.09 -9.40
N LEU A 61 -9.99 -18.18 -9.65
CA LEU A 61 -10.86 -18.79 -8.65
C LEU A 61 -10.08 -19.49 -7.51
N SER A 62 -8.87 -19.98 -7.79
CA SER A 62 -8.03 -20.68 -6.82
C SER A 62 -7.15 -19.75 -5.97
N GLY A 63 -7.03 -18.47 -6.33
CA GLY A 63 -6.14 -17.49 -5.69
C GLY A 63 -4.64 -17.81 -5.79
N LYS A 64 -4.26 -18.81 -6.59
CA LYS A 64 -2.85 -19.21 -6.78
C LYS A 64 -2.12 -18.31 -7.77
N LYS A 65 -2.84 -17.68 -8.70
CA LYS A 65 -2.26 -16.73 -9.65
C LYS A 65 -2.17 -15.37 -8.97
N ARG A 66 -0.98 -14.78 -8.94
CA ARG A 66 -0.75 -13.45 -8.38
C ARG A 66 -0.06 -12.58 -9.41
N SER A 67 -0.49 -11.33 -9.52
CA SER A 67 0.22 -10.30 -10.28
C SER A 67 0.90 -9.36 -9.29
N TYR A 68 2.18 -9.09 -9.50
CA TYR A 68 2.97 -8.18 -8.65
C TYR A 68 3.34 -6.95 -9.49
N GLN A 69 2.77 -5.80 -9.15
CA GLN A 69 3.09 -4.52 -9.76
C GLN A 69 3.99 -3.74 -8.81
N THR A 70 5.21 -3.45 -9.27
CA THR A 70 6.15 -2.58 -8.56
C THR A 70 6.02 -1.15 -9.05
N ILE A 71 5.83 -0.21 -8.14
CA ILE A 71 5.79 1.23 -8.41
C ILE A 71 6.92 1.89 -7.61
N PRO A 72 8.05 2.26 -8.26
CA PRO A 72 9.10 3.03 -7.62
C PRO A 72 8.58 4.40 -7.17
N TYR A 73 8.96 4.86 -5.99
CA TYR A 73 8.54 6.17 -5.50
C TYR A 73 8.94 7.31 -6.45
N SER A 74 10.10 7.19 -7.10
CA SER A 74 10.59 8.16 -8.09
C SER A 74 9.74 8.27 -9.35
N SER A 75 8.86 7.30 -9.63
CA SER A 75 7.95 7.34 -10.78
C SER A 75 6.58 7.95 -10.47
N ILE A 76 6.27 8.14 -9.19
CA ILE A 76 5.01 8.74 -8.76
C ILE A 76 5.10 10.24 -9.05
N SER A 77 4.17 10.74 -9.86
CA SER A 77 4.13 12.17 -10.24
C SER A 77 3.28 12.99 -9.29
N ARG A 78 2.21 12.40 -8.76
CA ARG A 78 1.31 13.00 -7.77
C ARG A 78 0.50 11.91 -7.07
N PHE A 79 -0.06 12.26 -5.92
CA PHE A 79 -1.15 11.52 -5.31
C PHE A 79 -2.26 12.49 -4.91
N GLU A 80 -3.48 11.98 -4.83
CA GLU A 80 -4.68 12.70 -4.43
C GLU A 80 -5.33 11.97 -3.25
N VAL A 81 -5.96 12.73 -2.36
CA VAL A 81 -6.61 12.20 -1.16
C VAL A 81 -8.01 12.76 -1.11
N GLU A 82 -8.99 11.88 -1.12
CA GLU A 82 -10.40 12.20 -0.93
C GLU A 82 -10.85 11.68 0.43
N THR A 83 -11.25 12.58 1.33
CA THR A 83 -11.69 12.19 2.67
C THR A 83 -13.17 11.82 2.67
N ALA A 84 -13.52 10.79 3.44
CA ALA A 84 -14.90 10.39 3.68
C ALA A 84 -15.77 11.58 4.13
N GLY A 85 -16.86 11.85 3.41
CA GLY A 85 -17.86 12.84 3.77
C GLY A 85 -18.86 12.33 4.81
N THR A 86 -19.93 13.08 5.07
CA THR A 86 -20.95 12.69 6.06
C THR A 86 -21.75 11.44 5.65
N MET A 87 -21.71 11.05 4.37
CA MET A 87 -22.51 9.95 3.81
C MET A 87 -21.67 8.76 3.35
N ASP A 88 -20.43 8.98 2.90
CA ASP A 88 -19.48 7.93 2.51
C ASP A 88 -18.61 7.53 3.70
N ARG A 89 -18.39 6.22 3.89
CA ARG A 89 -17.64 5.70 5.05
C ARG A 89 -16.14 5.56 4.81
N ASP A 90 -15.72 5.64 3.56
CA ASP A 90 -14.39 5.23 3.12
C ASP A 90 -13.72 6.46 2.50
N SER A 91 -12.47 6.72 2.87
CA SER A 91 -11.62 7.72 2.22
C SER A 91 -10.82 7.05 1.12
N GLU A 92 -10.41 7.79 0.10
CA GLU A 92 -9.68 7.26 -1.06
C GLU A 92 -8.32 7.95 -1.20
N ILE A 93 -7.30 7.16 -1.57
CA ILE A 93 -6.00 7.68 -2.01
C ILE A 93 -5.70 7.18 -3.42
N ASP A 94 -5.54 8.13 -4.32
CA ASP A 94 -5.21 7.90 -5.72
C ASP A 94 -3.75 8.20 -6.00
N ILE A 95 -3.03 7.25 -6.59
CA ILE A 95 -1.60 7.38 -6.91
C ILE A 95 -1.42 7.38 -8.42
N TYR A 96 -0.77 8.43 -8.93
CA TYR A 96 -0.54 8.62 -10.35
C TYR A 96 0.95 8.45 -10.69
N VAL A 97 1.23 7.63 -11.71
CA VAL A 97 2.58 7.38 -12.20
C VAL A 97 2.82 8.18 -13.48
N SER A 98 3.98 8.84 -13.57
CA SER A 98 4.40 9.61 -14.75
C SER A 98 3.31 10.59 -15.23
N SER A 99 3.01 10.63 -16.52
CA SER A 99 1.99 11.51 -17.11
C SER A 99 0.59 10.89 -17.14
N SER A 100 0.30 9.87 -16.32
CA SER A 100 -1.02 9.22 -16.34
C SER A 100 -2.13 10.19 -15.93
N THR A 101 -3.20 10.20 -16.71
CA THR A 101 -4.43 10.96 -16.43
C THR A 101 -5.36 10.23 -15.48
N THR A 102 -5.25 8.90 -15.37
CA THR A 102 -6.02 8.05 -14.44
C THR A 102 -5.11 7.51 -13.33
N PRO A 103 -5.64 7.22 -12.13
CA PRO A 103 -4.85 6.63 -11.06
C PRO A 103 -4.31 5.27 -11.51
N THR A 104 -3.04 5.02 -11.18
CA THR A 104 -2.39 3.73 -11.39
C THR A 104 -2.70 2.77 -10.25
N LEU A 105 -2.94 3.31 -9.06
CA LEU A 105 -3.33 2.58 -7.87
C LEU A 105 -4.30 3.45 -7.07
N ALA A 106 -5.46 2.91 -6.73
CA ALA A 106 -6.47 3.53 -5.88
C ALA A 106 -6.61 2.70 -4.61
N LEU A 107 -6.64 3.36 -3.45
CA LEU A 107 -6.71 2.73 -2.13
C LEU A 107 -7.93 3.27 -1.38
N GLU A 108 -8.89 2.39 -1.09
CA GLU A 108 -9.99 2.70 -0.18
C GLU A 108 -9.58 2.42 1.28
N ILE A 109 -9.65 3.43 2.13
CA ILE A 109 -9.21 3.40 3.53
C ILE A 109 -10.33 3.90 4.43
N ARG A 110 -10.79 3.02 5.33
CA ARG A 110 -11.83 3.33 6.32
C ARG A 110 -11.32 4.01 7.59
N ASP A 111 -10.09 3.68 7.97
CA ASP A 111 -9.51 4.16 9.22
C ASP A 111 -8.76 5.48 8.97
N GLU A 112 -9.14 6.52 9.71
CA GLU A 112 -8.57 7.86 9.55
C GLU A 112 -7.07 7.90 9.89
N ARG A 113 -6.60 7.08 10.84
CA ARG A 113 -5.17 7.03 11.19
C ARG A 113 -4.37 6.39 10.08
N ALA A 114 -4.86 5.26 9.56
CA ALA A 114 -4.30 4.61 8.38
C ALA A 114 -4.20 5.57 7.19
N LEU A 115 -5.23 6.40 6.96
CA LEU A 115 -5.23 7.41 5.90
C LEU A 115 -4.10 8.43 6.10
N ILE A 116 -3.96 8.98 7.31
CA ILE A 116 -2.91 9.93 7.66
C ILE A 116 -1.52 9.30 7.51
N ASP A 117 -1.36 8.04 7.89
CA ASP A 117 -0.10 7.33 7.82
C ASP A 117 0.33 7.07 6.36
N VAL A 118 -0.59 6.67 5.48
CA VAL A 118 -0.30 6.53 4.04
C VAL A 118 0.07 7.87 3.43
N GLN A 119 -0.69 8.93 3.73
CA GLN A 119 -0.37 10.28 3.27
C GLN A 119 1.04 10.71 3.69
N THR A 120 1.38 10.48 4.96
CA THR A 120 2.70 10.83 5.51
C THR A 120 3.80 10.01 4.85
N LEU A 121 3.57 8.72 4.61
CA LEU A 121 4.53 7.84 3.94
C LEU A 121 4.78 8.30 2.50
N LEU A 122 3.73 8.53 1.72
CA LEU A 122 3.83 9.02 0.34
C LEU A 122 4.53 10.38 0.29
N ALA A 123 4.15 11.32 1.16
CA ALA A 123 4.79 12.64 1.23
C ALA A 123 6.28 12.55 1.56
N ARG A 124 6.67 11.67 2.50
CA ARG A 124 8.09 11.44 2.83
C ARG A 124 8.86 10.85 1.65
N ALA A 125 8.28 9.86 0.97
CA ALA A 125 8.91 9.21 -0.16
C ALA A 125 9.07 10.15 -1.37
N LEU A 126 8.09 11.02 -1.61
CA LEU A 126 8.06 11.97 -2.73
C LEU A 126 8.90 13.23 -2.51
N ARG A 127 9.15 13.62 -1.26
CA ARG A 127 9.97 14.82 -0.93
C ARG A 127 11.36 14.75 -1.57
N GLY A 128 11.88 13.55 -1.83
CA GLY A 128 13.28 13.33 -2.10
C GLY A 128 14.13 13.51 -0.84
N HIS A 129 15.34 12.96 -0.86
CA HIS A 129 16.38 13.23 0.14
C HIS A 129 17.16 14.48 -0.24
#